data_AF-A0A3B9K270-F1
#
_entry.id   AF-A0A3B9K270-F1
#
_cell.length_a   1.000
_cell.length_b   1.000
_cell.length_c   1.000
_cell.angle_alpha   90.00
_cell.angle_beta   90.00
_cell.angle_gamma   90.00
#
_symmetry.space_group_name_H-M   'P 1'
#
loop_
_entity.id
_entity.type
_entity.pdbx_description
1 polymer ?
#
loop_
_entity_poly.entity_id
_entity_poly.type
_entity_poly.pdbx_seq_one_letter_code
_entity_poly.pdbx_strand_id
1 'polypeptide(L)'
;MDDNFQDLVRQSEDFKRVKQDKYLDSSKDRLLKIGKKKIQTTMIGALSTLEDKFGFLWGKDTDGDLAPEQQHMKDLYEEVRSEILDRGNNQMRNLEAEFAQYSIKWLRYSIQLPAVPVTQTVTDMD
;
A
#
# COMPACT_ATOMS: atom_id res chain seq x y z
N MET A 1 -28.85 39.46 12.78
CA MET A 1 -28.94 38.75 11.49
C MET A 1 -27.55 38.40 10.96
N ASP A 2 -26.55 39.26 11.14
CA ASP A 2 -25.17 39.01 10.70
C ASP A 2 -24.44 37.88 11.47
N ASP A 3 -24.75 37.68 12.77
CA ASP A 3 -24.15 36.62 13.58
C ASP A 3 -24.45 35.20 13.03
N ASN A 4 -25.67 34.99 12.52
CA ASN A 4 -26.08 33.70 11.95
C ASN A 4 -25.34 33.38 10.64
N PHE A 5 -25.04 34.41 9.83
CA PHE A 5 -24.28 34.22 8.59
C PHE A 5 -22.79 33.93 8.87
N GLN A 6 -22.20 34.62 9.84
CA GLN A 6 -20.81 34.35 10.24
C GLN A 6 -20.64 32.95 10.81
N ASP A 7 -21.59 32.47 11.62
CA ASP A 7 -21.58 31.10 12.15
C ASP A 7 -21.73 30.06 11.04
N LEU A 8 -22.57 30.31 10.04
CA LEU A 8 -22.74 29.42 8.88
C LEU A 8 -21.47 29.33 8.02
N VAL A 9 -20.77 30.46 7.84
CA VAL A 9 -19.48 30.49 7.12
C VAL A 9 -18.43 29.69 7.87
N ARG A 10 -18.27 29.90 9.19
CA ARG A 10 -17.34 29.14 10.05
C ARG A 10 -17.62 27.65 9.98
N GLN A 11 -18.89 27.26 10.11
CA GLN A 11 -19.29 25.87 10.02
C GLN A 11 -18.91 25.25 8.66
N SER A 12 -19.09 26.00 7.56
CA SER A 12 -18.72 25.54 6.22
C SER A 12 -17.20 25.34 6.04
N GLU A 13 -16.38 26.21 6.64
CA GLU A 13 -14.92 26.11 6.60
C GLU A 13 -14.42 24.93 7.43
N ASP A 14 -14.98 24.74 8.62
CA ASP A 14 -14.71 23.59 9.47
C ASP A 14 -15.08 22.27 8.77
N PHE A 15 -16.23 22.22 8.09
CA PHE A 15 -16.61 21.05 7.30
C PHE A 15 -15.64 20.77 6.15
N LYS A 16 -15.15 21.81 5.45
CA LYS A 16 -14.14 21.66 4.40
C LYS A 16 -12.83 21.14 4.96
N ARG A 17 -12.37 21.67 6.09
CA ARG A 17 -11.15 21.23 6.78
C ARG A 17 -11.24 19.77 7.20
N VAL A 18 -12.30 19.39 7.91
CA VAL A 18 -12.52 18.00 8.35
C VAL A 18 -12.58 17.02 7.17
N LYS A 19 -13.21 17.42 6.07
CA LYS A 19 -13.26 16.60 4.84
C LYS A 19 -11.87 16.44 4.21
N GLN A 20 -11.07 17.50 4.21
CA GLN A 20 -9.71 17.46 3.70
C GLN A 20 -8.80 16.59 4.56
N ASP A 21 -8.87 16.72 5.88
CA ASP A 21 -8.05 15.93 6.83
C ASP A 21 -8.37 14.44 6.67
N LYS A 22 -9.67 14.07 6.67
CA LYS A 22 -10.10 12.70 6.40
C LYS A 22 -9.61 12.16 5.05
N TYR A 23 -9.52 13.03 4.04
CA TYR A 23 -9.01 12.63 2.72
C TYR A 23 -7.51 12.33 2.73
N LEU A 24 -6.73 13.14 3.46
CA LEU A 24 -5.30 12.93 3.62
C LEU A 24 -5.01 11.67 4.43
N ASP A 25 -5.73 11.44 5.53
CA ASP A 25 -5.61 10.22 6.33
C ASP A 25 -5.92 8.98 5.49
N SER A 26 -7.05 8.98 4.77
CA SER A 26 -7.41 7.86 3.89
C SER A 26 -6.39 7.63 2.77
N SER A 27 -5.80 8.70 2.23
CA SER A 27 -4.76 8.62 1.20
C SER A 27 -3.48 7.97 1.73
N LYS A 28 -3.06 8.38 2.93
CA LYS A 28 -1.91 7.83 3.65
C LYS A 28 -2.11 6.37 4.00
N ASP A 29 -3.23 6.01 4.61
CA ASP A 29 -3.56 4.63 4.97
C ASP A 29 -3.55 3.70 3.75
N ARG A 30 -4.09 4.19 2.63
CA ARG A 30 -4.10 3.43 1.38
C ARG A 30 -2.68 3.15 0.89
N LEU A 31 -1.83 4.18 0.82
CA LEU A 31 -0.45 4.01 0.34
C LEU A 31 0.34 3.11 1.29
N LEU A 32 0.19 3.30 2.60
CA LEU A 32 0.84 2.50 3.63
C LEU A 32 0.45 1.02 3.50
N LYS A 33 -0.84 0.72 3.33
CA LYS A 33 -1.34 -0.66 3.12
C LYS A 33 -0.73 -1.30 1.89
N ILE A 34 -0.58 -0.55 0.79
CA ILE A 34 0.04 -1.04 -0.44
C ILE A 34 1.54 -1.27 -0.24
N GLY A 35 2.23 -0.34 0.44
CA GLY A 35 3.67 -0.44 0.75
C GLY A 35 3.99 -1.68 1.57
N LYS A 36 3.28 -1.89 2.69
CA LYS A 36 3.42 -3.09 3.53
C LYS A 36 3.23 -4.38 2.73
N LYS A 37 2.17 -4.45 1.92
CA LYS A 37 1.91 -5.62 1.08
C LYS A 37 3.04 -5.89 0.10
N LYS A 38 3.60 -4.87 -0.54
CA LYS A 38 4.73 -5.04 -1.47
C LYS A 38 5.96 -5.60 -0.76
N ILE A 39 6.30 -5.08 0.42
CA ILE A 39 7.42 -5.59 1.23
C ILE A 39 7.17 -7.07 1.60
N GLN A 40 5.97 -7.37 2.10
CA GLN A 40 5.59 -8.74 2.46
C GLN A 40 5.65 -9.69 1.26
N THR A 41 5.09 -9.30 0.11
CA THR A 41 5.11 -10.13 -1.11
C THR A 41 6.53 -10.37 -1.60
N THR A 42 7.41 -9.36 -1.59
CA THR A 42 8.81 -9.53 -1.96
C THR A 42 9.54 -10.47 -1.00
N MET A 43 9.32 -10.34 0.30
CA MET A 43 9.92 -11.20 1.33
C MET A 43 9.50 -12.66 1.17
N ILE A 44 8.20 -12.93 1.05
CA ILE A 44 7.68 -14.29 0.84
C ILE A 44 8.14 -14.84 -0.52
N GLY A 45 8.17 -14.01 -1.57
CA GLY A 45 8.68 -14.42 -2.88
C GLY A 45 10.16 -14.78 -2.87
N ALA A 46 10.98 -14.06 -2.09
CA ALA A 46 12.40 -14.37 -1.91
C ALA A 46 12.58 -15.72 -1.20
N LEU A 47 11.83 -15.98 -0.13
CA LEU A 47 11.85 -17.28 0.57
C LEU A 47 11.39 -18.42 -0.36
N SER A 48 10.28 -18.25 -1.08
CA SER A 48 9.81 -19.24 -2.06
C SER A 48 10.89 -19.55 -3.10
N THR A 49 11.59 -18.54 -3.61
CA THR A 49 12.68 -18.73 -4.58
C THR A 49 13.84 -19.52 -3.97
N LEU A 50 14.19 -19.26 -2.71
CA LEU A 50 15.22 -20.03 -2.00
C LEU A 50 14.79 -21.48 -1.82
N GLU A 51 13.55 -21.73 -1.40
CA GLU A 51 13.02 -23.08 -1.24
C GLU A 51 12.96 -23.84 -2.57
N ASP A 52 12.66 -23.16 -3.67
CA ASP A 52 12.57 -23.81 -4.99
C ASP A 52 13.96 -24.12 -5.58
N LYS A 53 14.97 -23.30 -5.27
CA LYS A 53 16.33 -23.49 -5.80
C LYS A 53 17.23 -24.33 -4.90
N PHE A 54 17.08 -24.21 -3.58
CA PHE A 54 17.94 -24.83 -2.58
C PHE A 54 17.22 -25.87 -1.72
N GLY A 55 15.91 -26.07 -1.88
CA GLY A 55 15.11 -27.03 -1.12
C GLY A 55 15.64 -28.46 -1.12
N PHE A 56 16.36 -28.85 -2.17
CA PHE A 56 17.02 -30.15 -2.27
C PHE A 56 18.06 -30.40 -1.16
N LEU A 57 18.68 -29.34 -0.63
CA LEU A 57 19.70 -29.44 0.43
C LEU A 57 19.12 -29.95 1.76
N TRP A 58 17.83 -29.73 2.00
CA TRP A 58 17.11 -30.16 3.20
C TRP A 58 15.91 -31.05 2.86
N GLY A 59 15.97 -31.76 1.72
CA GLY A 59 15.01 -32.81 1.39
C GLY A 59 13.56 -32.34 1.18
N LYS A 60 13.34 -31.12 0.67
CA LYS A 60 12.00 -30.53 0.46
C LYS A 60 11.02 -31.46 -0.29
N ASP A 61 11.52 -32.27 -1.22
CA ASP A 61 10.71 -33.17 -2.07
C ASP A 61 11.02 -34.66 -1.85
N THR A 62 11.64 -35.01 -0.71
CA THR A 62 12.03 -36.39 -0.41
C THR A 62 11.10 -37.00 0.65
N ASP A 63 10.34 -38.04 0.29
CA ASP A 63 9.44 -38.79 1.19
C ASP A 63 10.18 -39.78 2.12
N GLY A 64 11.46 -39.53 2.44
CA GLY A 64 12.31 -40.42 3.23
C GLY A 64 12.88 -39.78 4.49
N ASP A 65 13.52 -40.59 5.33
CA ASP A 65 14.25 -40.09 6.50
C ASP A 65 15.37 -39.14 6.06
N LEU A 66 15.33 -37.90 6.56
CA LEU A 66 16.38 -36.92 6.29
C LEU A 66 17.71 -37.41 6.88
N ALA A 67 18.78 -37.34 6.09
CA ALA A 67 20.11 -37.57 6.62
C ALA A 67 20.40 -36.54 7.73
N PRO A 68 21.22 -36.86 8.75
CA PRO A 68 21.56 -35.92 9.83
C PRO A 68 22.08 -34.56 9.33
N GLU A 69 22.82 -34.56 8.22
CA GLU A 69 23.31 -33.34 7.57
C GLU A 69 22.18 -32.50 6.95
N GLN A 70 21.17 -33.14 6.37
CA GLN A 70 20.00 -32.46 5.79
C GLN A 70 19.11 -31.89 6.89
N GLN A 71 19.00 -32.56 8.04
CA GLN A 71 18.30 -32.03 9.21
C GLN A 71 19.00 -30.77 9.74
N HIS A 72 20.33 -30.79 9.88
CA HIS A 72 21.09 -29.61 10.27
C HIS A 72 20.90 -28.44 9.31
N MET A 73 20.90 -28.72 8.00
CA MET A 73 20.65 -27.69 6.97
C MET A 73 19.23 -27.14 7.05
N LYS A 74 18.24 -27.98 7.35
CA LYS A 74 16.86 -27.57 7.56
C LYS A 74 16.74 -26.62 8.74
N ASP A 75 17.40 -26.93 9.86
CA ASP A 75 17.37 -26.10 11.06
C ASP A 75 17.99 -24.71 10.77
N LEU A 76 19.11 -24.68 10.04
CA LEU A 76 19.73 -23.42 9.61
C LEU A 76 18.83 -22.62 8.66
N TYR A 77 18.15 -23.30 7.72
CA TYR A 77 17.19 -22.65 6.84
C TYR A 77 16.03 -22.02 7.64
N GLU A 78 15.47 -22.72 8.63
CA GLU A 78 14.40 -22.19 9.47
C GLU A 78 14.85 -21.00 10.33
N GLU A 79 16.11 -21.00 10.79
CA GLU A 79 16.71 -19.84 11.48
C GLU A 79 16.79 -18.63 10.53
N VAL A 80 17.37 -18.81 9.34
CA VAL A 80 17.49 -17.75 8.33
C VAL A 80 16.12 -17.24 7.89
N ARG A 81 15.16 -18.14 7.70
CA ARG A 81 13.77 -17.82 7.35
C ARG A 81 13.13 -16.95 8.42
N SER A 82 13.29 -17.31 9.68
CA SER A 82 12.79 -16.52 10.82
C SER A 82 13.42 -15.13 10.86
N GLU A 83 14.74 -15.05 10.67
CA GLU A 83 15.46 -13.79 10.68
C GLU A 83 15.03 -12.86 9.52
N ILE A 84 14.82 -13.40 8.32
CA ILE A 84 14.31 -12.65 7.17
C ILE A 84 12.91 -12.10 7.46
N LEU A 85 12.03 -12.94 8.02
CA LEU A 85 10.66 -12.54 8.38
C LEU A 85 10.66 -11.43 9.43
N ASP A 86 11.48 -11.55 10.47
CA ASP A 86 11.59 -10.55 11.53
C ASP A 86 12.15 -9.22 11.02
N ARG A 87 13.19 -9.26 10.18
CA ARG A 87 13.74 -8.07 9.53
C ARG A 87 12.69 -7.39 8.65
N GLY A 88 11.97 -8.15 7.83
CA GLY A 88 10.89 -7.60 6.99
C GLY A 88 9.75 -6.98 7.81
N ASN A 89 9.34 -7.62 8.90
CA ASN A 89 8.35 -7.09 9.83
C ASN A 89 8.83 -5.78 10.50
N ASN A 90 10.10 -5.71 10.88
CA ASN A 90 10.67 -4.50 11.46
C ASN A 90 10.70 -3.34 10.44
N GLN A 91 11.07 -3.62 9.19
CA GLN A 91 11.02 -2.61 8.12
C GLN A 91 9.59 -2.11 7.84
N MET A 92 8.59 -2.99 7.92
CA MET A 92 7.19 -2.56 7.81
C MET A 92 6.80 -1.60 8.95
N ARG A 93 7.22 -1.87 10.20
CA ARG A 93 6.96 -0.97 11.34
C ARG A 93 7.66 0.37 11.20
N ASN A 94 8.91 0.38 10.72
CA ASN A 94 9.64 1.62 10.45
C ASN A 94 8.93 2.46 9.37
N LEU A 95 8.47 1.82 8.30
CA LEU A 95 7.69 2.49 7.25
C LEU A 95 6.41 3.12 7.82
N GLU A 96 5.72 2.46 8.75
CA GLU A 96 4.55 3.04 9.44
C GLU A 96 4.90 4.32 10.21
N ALA A 97 6.00 4.26 10.96
CA ALA A 97 6.48 5.39 11.74
C ALA A 97 6.88 6.57 10.85
N GLU A 98 7.52 6.32 9.71
CA GLU A 98 7.84 7.36 8.73
C GLU A 98 6.56 7.96 8.15
N PHE A 99 5.60 7.14 7.71
CA PHE A 99 4.32 7.63 7.19
C PHE A 99 3.57 8.49 8.22
N ALA A 100 3.74 8.22 9.53
CA ALA A 100 3.18 9.04 10.60
C ALA A 100 3.58 10.52 10.49
N GLN A 101 4.79 10.80 9.99
CA GLN A 101 5.41 12.13 9.94
C GLN A 101 5.10 12.92 8.66
N TYR A 102 4.52 12.28 7.64
CA TYR A 102 4.24 12.92 6.34
C TYR A 102 2.74 13.13 6.08
N SER A 103 2.43 14.25 5.41
CA SER A 103 1.11 14.49 4.80
C SER A 103 1.11 13.96 3.36
N ILE A 104 0.32 12.93 3.09
CA ILE A 104 0.28 12.25 1.79
C ILE A 104 -1.08 12.48 1.15
N LYS A 105 -1.07 13.04 -0.07
CA LYS A 105 -2.27 13.25 -0.87
C LYS A 105 -2.30 12.27 -2.05
N TRP A 106 -3.36 11.47 -2.15
CA TRP A 106 -3.57 10.67 -3.35
C TRP A 106 -4.00 11.57 -4.51
N LEU A 107 -3.27 11.54 -5.62
CA LEU A 107 -3.49 12.46 -6.73
C LEU A 107 -4.68 12.08 -7.65
N ARG A 108 -5.23 10.88 -7.51
CA ARG A 108 -6.27 10.31 -8.41
C ARG A 108 -5.86 10.37 -9.90
N TYR A 109 -6.56 9.64 -10.75
CA TYR A 109 -6.39 9.82 -12.20
C TYR A 109 -7.29 10.99 -12.63
N SER A 110 -6.71 12.05 -13.22
CA SER A 110 -7.47 13.14 -13.83
C SER A 110 -7.32 13.07 -15.34
N ILE A 111 -8.44 12.94 -16.06
CA ILE A 111 -8.47 13.06 -17.52
C ILE A 111 -9.16 14.39 -17.82
N GLN A 112 -8.49 15.28 -18.55
CA GLN A 112 -9.12 16.47 -19.13
C GLN A 112 -9.75 16.07 -20.46
N LEU A 113 -11.07 16.02 -20.52
CA LEU A 113 -11.79 15.79 -21.77
C LEU A 113 -12.01 17.14 -22.47
N PRO A 114 -11.56 17.30 -23.72
CA PRO A 114 -11.88 18.49 -24.49
C PRO A 114 -13.39 18.49 -24.81
N ALA A 115 -14.09 19.56 -24.42
CA ALA A 115 -15.49 19.76 -24.77
C ALA A 115 -15.58 20.54 -26.08
N VAL A 116 -16.13 19.94 -27.13
CA VAL A 116 -16.48 20.64 -28.37
C VAL A 116 -17.87 21.27 -28.16
N PRO A 117 -18.04 22.59 -28.33
CA PRO A 117 -19.36 23.20 -28.25
C PRO A 117 -20.22 22.68 -29.41
N VAL A 118 -21.43 22.21 -29.09
CA VAL A 118 -22.42 21.85 -30.10
C VAL A 118 -22.87 23.13 -30.78
N THR A 119 -22.40 23.36 -32.01
CA THR A 119 -22.88 24.45 -32.86
C THR A 119 -24.34 24.18 -33.17
N GLN A 120 -25.25 24.91 -32.51
CA GLN A 120 -26.64 24.96 -32.91
C GLN A 120 -26.69 25.66 -34.26
N THR A 121 -26.83 24.89 -35.34
CA THR A 121 -27.22 25.44 -36.64
C THR A 121 -28.62 26.00 -36.48
N VAL A 122 -28.73 27.31 -36.29
CA VAL A 122 -29.98 28.04 -36.46
C VAL A 122 -30.33 27.89 -37.93
N THR A 123 -31.28 27.00 -38.21
CA THR A 123 -31.90 26.93 -39.53
C THR A 123 -32.84 28.12 -39.60
N ASP A 124 -32.35 29.23 -40.15
CA ASP A 124 -33.21 30.30 -40.67
C ASP A 124 -34.11 29.65 -41.73
N MET A 125 -35.40 29.57 -41.44
CA MET A 125 -36.44 29.29 -42.44
C MET A 125 -37.12 30.61 -42.75
N ASP A 126 -37.01 30.98 -44.03
CA ASP A 126 -37.66 32.10 -44.73
C ASP A 126 -39.18 32.21 -44.48
#